data_AF-X1QH89-F1
#
_entry.id   AF-X1QH89-F1
#
_cell.length_a   1.000
_cell.length_b   1.000
_cell.length_c   1.000
_cell.angle_alpha   90.00
_cell.angle_beta   90.00
_cell.angle_gamma   90.00
#
_symmetry.space_group_name_H-M   'P 1'
#
loop_
_entity.id
_entity.type
_entity.pdbx_description
1 polymer ?
#
loop_
_entity_poly.entity_id
_entity_poly.type
_entity_poly.pdbx_seq_one_letter_code
_entity_poly.pdbx_strand_id
1 'polypeptide(L)'
;MHLANNNIKIVAVGSLDAIAANATEYIKQKHTQVNKIATILDAKRGQFFIAAYQFDEKDNPAFPWNKILDDCLMSPQQLIEKFACQNEPIWLLGEGLVYYKERFEADGIRFLDEKYWTPKASNIHLLGCQLALGGQIC
;
A
#
# COMPACT_ATOMS: atom_id res chain seq x y z
N MET A 1 19.60 -7.14 19.88
CA MET A 1 19.16 -5.73 19.92
C MET A 1 19.03 -5.36 21.39
N HIS A 2 19.93 -4.54 21.93
CA HIS A 2 19.81 -4.04 23.32
C HIS A 2 19.05 -2.73 23.28
N LEU A 3 17.76 -2.75 23.65
CA LEU A 3 16.96 -1.54 23.79
C LEU A 3 17.22 -0.93 25.16
N ALA A 4 17.11 0.39 25.28
CA ALA A 4 17.30 1.12 26.53
C ALA A 4 16.30 0.71 27.63
N ASN A 5 15.22 0.00 27.28
CA ASN A 5 14.22 -0.50 28.20
C ASN A 5 13.74 -1.90 27.76
N ASN A 6 14.02 -2.92 28.58
CA ASN A 6 13.74 -4.32 28.26
C ASN A 6 12.24 -4.68 28.30
N ASN A 7 11.37 -3.76 28.74
CA ASN A 7 9.92 -3.99 28.84
C ASN A 7 9.10 -3.36 27.69
N ILE A 8 9.75 -2.82 26.66
CA ILE A 8 9.05 -2.25 25.50
C ILE A 8 8.76 -3.36 24.49
N LYS A 9 7.50 -3.48 24.12
CA LYS A 9 7.00 -4.35 23.04
C LYS A 9 7.03 -3.57 21.72
N ILE A 10 7.64 -4.15 20.69
CA ILE A 10 7.73 -3.53 19.36
C ILE A 10 6.68 -4.17 18.46
N VAL A 11 6.08 -3.37 17.59
CA VAL A 11 5.18 -3.85 16.54
C VAL A 11 5.76 -3.42 15.20
N ALA A 12 6.03 -4.39 14.34
CA ALA A 12 6.46 -4.13 12.97
C ALA A 12 5.24 -3.92 12.07
N VAL A 13 5.19 -2.79 11.37
CA VAL A 13 4.16 -2.48 10.37
C VAL A 13 4.77 -2.61 8.99
N GLY A 14 4.10 -3.33 8.09
CA GLY A 14 4.51 -3.46 6.69
C GLY A 14 4.53 -2.10 6.00
N SER A 15 5.61 -1.78 5.29
CA SER A 15 5.73 -0.49 4.60
C SER A 15 4.68 -0.34 3.50
N LEU A 16 4.39 -1.42 2.76
CA LEU A 16 3.36 -1.45 1.74
C LEU A 16 1.95 -1.25 2.34
N ASP A 17 1.67 -1.85 3.50
CA ASP A 17 0.39 -1.65 4.20
C ASP A 17 0.21 -0.22 4.71
N ALA A 18 1.29 0.37 5.24
CA ALA A 18 1.28 1.77 5.67
C ALA A 18 1.03 2.75 4.51
N ILE A 19 1.56 2.44 3.32
CA ILE A 19 1.29 3.21 2.11
C ILE A 19 -0.17 3.00 1.66
N ALA A 20 -0.67 1.77 1.64
CA ALA A 20 -2.04 1.44 1.24
C ALA A 20 -3.07 2.22 2.08
N ALA A 21 -2.82 2.38 3.38
CA ALA A 21 -3.68 3.14 4.29
C ALA A 21 -3.86 4.61 3.87
N ASN A 22 -2.91 5.21 3.14
CA ASN A 22 -3.04 6.57 2.63
C ASN A 22 -4.18 6.69 1.59
N ALA A 23 -4.53 5.61 0.90
CA ALA A 23 -5.58 5.62 -0.12
C ALA A 23 -6.97 5.90 0.49
N THR A 24 -7.21 5.53 1.75
CA THR A 24 -8.45 5.86 2.46
C THR A 24 -8.63 7.38 2.59
N GLU A 25 -7.54 8.10 2.86
CA GLU A 25 -7.57 9.57 2.94
C GLU A 25 -7.79 10.20 1.55
N TYR A 26 -7.21 9.62 0.50
CA TYR A 26 -7.45 10.04 -0.88
C TYR A 26 -8.94 9.93 -1.24
N ILE A 27 -9.56 8.77 -1.01
CA ILE A 27 -10.99 8.54 -1.29
C ILE A 27 -11.85 9.57 -0.55
N LYS A 28 -11.58 9.79 0.74
CA LYS A 28 -12.33 10.73 1.58
C LYS A 28 -12.20 12.18 1.11
N GLN A 29 -11.00 12.62 0.73
CA GLN A 29 -10.75 14.01 0.34
C GLN A 29 -11.16 14.32 -1.12
N LYS A 30 -11.05 13.34 -2.02
CA LYS A 30 -11.28 13.53 -3.45
C LYS A 30 -12.64 13.04 -3.92
N HIS A 31 -13.42 12.40 -3.05
CA HIS A 31 -14.70 11.78 -3.39
C HIS A 31 -14.61 10.87 -4.62
N THR A 32 -13.46 10.21 -4.79
CA THR A 32 -13.16 9.35 -5.93
C THR A 32 -13.36 7.90 -5.51
N GLN A 33 -14.11 7.14 -6.30
CA GLN A 33 -14.25 5.71 -6.09
C GLN A 33 -12.98 4.99 -6.52
N VAL A 34 -12.30 4.36 -5.56
CA VAL A 34 -11.10 3.55 -5.78
C VAL A 34 -11.35 2.17 -5.21
N ASN A 35 -11.51 1.18 -6.10
CA ASN A 35 -11.82 -0.19 -5.69
C ASN A 35 -10.57 -1.07 -5.54
N LYS A 36 -9.53 -0.81 -6.33
CA LYS A 36 -8.26 -1.56 -6.30
C LYS A 36 -7.08 -0.61 -6.24
N ILE A 37 -6.11 -0.95 -5.40
CA ILE A 37 -4.83 -0.26 -5.33
C ILE A 37 -3.66 -1.23 -5.41
N ALA A 38 -2.52 -0.77 -5.91
CA ALA A 38 -1.24 -1.44 -5.70
C ALA A 38 -0.19 -0.45 -5.23
N THR A 39 0.51 -0.84 -4.17
CA THR A 39 1.58 -0.05 -3.56
C THR A 39 2.90 -0.42 -4.19
N ILE A 40 3.74 0.58 -4.50
CA ILE A 40 4.97 0.40 -5.28
C ILE A 40 6.15 0.98 -4.52
N LEU A 41 7.11 0.14 -4.15
CA LEU A 41 8.39 0.54 -3.55
C LEU A 41 9.56 0.08 -4.42
N ASP A 42 10.53 0.95 -4.65
CA ASP A 42 11.73 0.64 -5.45
C ASP A 42 12.61 -0.40 -4.72
N ALA A 43 12.79 -1.57 -5.33
CA ALA A 43 13.67 -2.63 -4.85
C ALA A 43 15.05 -2.64 -5.56
N LYS A 44 15.35 -1.58 -6.31
CA LYS A 44 16.52 -1.42 -7.19
C LYS A 44 16.49 -2.38 -8.39
N ARG A 45 17.38 -2.10 -9.35
CA ARG A 45 17.61 -2.95 -10.55
C ARG A 45 16.36 -3.25 -11.37
N GLY A 46 15.40 -2.32 -11.40
CA GLY A 46 14.14 -2.47 -12.15
C GLY A 46 13.14 -3.45 -11.55
N GLN A 47 13.34 -3.84 -10.29
CA GLN A 47 12.39 -4.62 -9.50
C GLN A 47 11.71 -3.72 -8.47
N PHE A 48 10.48 -4.07 -8.11
CA PHE A 48 9.68 -3.31 -7.16
C PHE A 48 9.07 -4.26 -6.13
N PHE A 49 9.06 -3.83 -4.87
CA PHE A 49 8.19 -4.44 -3.87
C PHE A 49 6.77 -3.95 -4.11
N ILE A 50 5.87 -4.89 -4.35
CA ILE A 50 4.48 -4.64 -4.71
C ILE A 50 3.57 -5.47 -3.82
N ALA A 51 2.49 -4.85 -3.38
CA ALA A 51 1.31 -5.51 -2.84
C ALA A 51 0.06 -4.87 -3.45
N ALA A 52 -0.98 -5.66 -3.69
CA ALA A 52 -2.25 -5.18 -4.26
C ALA A 52 -3.40 -5.45 -3.30
N TYR A 53 -4.35 -4.53 -3.28
CA TYR A 53 -5.44 -4.51 -2.31
C TYR A 53 -6.77 -4.22 -2.99
N GLN A 54 -7.82 -4.83 -2.47
CA GLN A 54 -9.20 -4.55 -2.80
C GLN A 54 -9.83 -3.75 -1.66
N PHE A 55 -10.60 -2.72 -2.02
CA PHE A 55 -11.40 -1.97 -1.05
C PHE A 55 -12.59 -2.79 -0.57
N ASP A 56 -12.71 -2.96 0.74
CA ASP A 56 -13.88 -3.54 1.41
C ASP A 56 -14.08 -2.88 2.78
N GLU A 57 -15.09 -2.00 2.88
CA GLU A 57 -15.40 -1.29 4.12
C GLU A 57 -16.08 -2.16 5.18
N LYS A 58 -16.63 -3.32 4.80
CA LYS A 58 -17.42 -4.16 5.71
C LYS A 58 -16.54 -5.00 6.65
N ASP A 59 -15.35 -5.37 6.21
CA ASP A 59 -14.48 -6.31 6.91
C ASP A 59 -13.67 -5.61 8.00
N ASN A 60 -12.96 -4.53 7.65
CA ASN A 60 -12.16 -3.74 8.57
C ASN A 60 -12.35 -2.23 8.32
N PRO A 61 -13.34 -1.59 8.99
CA PRO A 61 -13.64 -0.17 8.75
C PRO A 61 -12.47 0.79 9.01
N ALA A 62 -11.54 0.40 9.87
CA ALA A 62 -10.35 1.20 10.19
C ALA A 62 -9.25 1.07 9.12
N PHE A 63 -9.16 -0.09 8.47
CA PHE A 63 -8.26 -0.35 7.33
C PHE A 63 -9.00 -1.17 6.26
N PRO A 64 -9.80 -0.53 5.40
CA PRO A 64 -10.72 -1.21 4.48
C PRO A 64 -10.01 -1.73 3.21
N TRP A 65 -8.78 -2.22 3.35
CA TRP A 65 -7.93 -2.65 2.25
C TRP A 65 -7.47 -4.09 2.46
N ASN A 66 -8.14 -5.01 1.77
CA ASN A 66 -7.84 -6.44 1.85
C ASN A 66 -6.80 -6.83 0.81
N LYS A 67 -5.70 -7.47 1.22
CA LYS A 67 -4.67 -7.95 0.28
C LYS A 67 -5.26 -8.97 -0.68
N ILE A 68 -5.08 -8.70 -1.97
CA ILE A 68 -5.36 -9.62 -3.09
C ILE A 68 -4.06 -10.09 -3.77
N LEU A 69 -2.94 -9.46 -3.43
CA LEU A 69 -1.58 -9.89 -3.74
C LEU A 69 -0.69 -9.57 -2.55
N ASP A 70 -0.11 -10.61 -1.95
CA ASP A 70 0.90 -10.47 -0.90
C ASP A 70 2.17 -9.77 -1.42
N ASP A 71 2.93 -9.23 -0.47
CA ASP A 71 4.19 -8.55 -0.70
C ASP A 71 5.14 -9.42 -1.55
N CYS A 72 5.41 -8.98 -2.77
CA CYS A 72 6.29 -9.69 -3.68
C CYS A 72 7.18 -8.75 -4.49
N LEU A 73 8.27 -9.30 -5.03
CA LEU A 73 9.09 -8.62 -6.02
C LEU A 73 8.48 -8.85 -7.40
N MET A 74 8.21 -7.75 -8.11
CA MET A 74 7.56 -7.78 -9.41
C MET A 74 8.06 -6.64 -10.31
N SER A 75 8.08 -6.89 -11.62
CA SER A 75 8.37 -5.86 -12.62
C SER A 75 7.10 -5.05 -12.99
N PRO A 76 7.24 -3.85 -13.57
CA PRO A 76 6.08 -3.09 -14.05
C PRO A 76 5.22 -3.87 -15.05
N GLN A 77 5.85 -4.61 -15.96
CA GLN A 77 5.16 -5.41 -16.97
C GLN A 77 4.31 -6.52 -16.33
N GLN A 78 4.85 -7.24 -15.36
CA GLN A 78 4.12 -8.29 -14.65
C GLN A 78 2.90 -7.72 -13.89
N LEU A 79 3.02 -6.51 -13.33
CA LEU A 79 1.89 -5.83 -12.69
C LEU A 79 0.82 -5.48 -13.71
N ILE A 80 1.20 -4.89 -14.84
CA ILE A 80 0.29 -4.49 -15.92
C ILE A 80 -0.46 -5.73 -16.42
N GLU A 81 0.25 -6.80 -16.78
CA GLU A 81 -0.35 -8.04 -17.27
C GLU A 81 -1.35 -8.66 -16.27
N LYS A 82 -1.11 -8.49 -14.97
CA LYS A 82 -1.94 -9.09 -13.92
C LYS A 82 -3.16 -8.25 -13.54
N PHE A 83 -3.07 -6.92 -13.60
CA PHE A 83 -4.09 -6.03 -13.02
C PHE A 83 -4.62 -4.94 -13.93
N ALA A 84 -3.99 -4.66 -15.07
CA ALA A 84 -4.47 -3.62 -15.98
C ALA A 84 -5.78 -4.08 -16.65
N CYS A 85 -6.90 -3.46 -16.27
CA CYS A 85 -8.22 -3.72 -16.82
C CYS A 85 -8.99 -2.40 -16.98
N GLN A 86 -9.51 -2.13 -18.17
CA GLN A 86 -10.22 -0.87 -18.44
C GLN A 86 -11.53 -0.74 -17.64
N ASN A 87 -12.25 -1.84 -17.44
CA ASN A 87 -13.53 -1.83 -16.72
C ASN A 87 -13.35 -1.76 -15.20
N GLU A 88 -12.17 -2.15 -14.70
CA GLU A 88 -11.87 -2.20 -13.29
C GLU A 88 -10.42 -1.76 -13.05
N PRO A 89 -10.14 -0.44 -13.14
CA PRO A 89 -8.79 0.06 -13.08
C PRO A 89 -8.16 -0.16 -11.70
N ILE A 90 -6.86 -0.43 -11.69
CA ILE A 90 -6.04 -0.44 -10.48
C ILE A 90 -5.32 0.90 -10.33
N TRP A 91 -5.33 1.43 -9.11
CA TRP A 91 -4.68 2.70 -8.80
C TRP A 91 -3.34 2.48 -8.08
N LEU A 92 -2.29 3.13 -8.56
CA LEU A 92 -0.94 2.97 -8.03
C LEU A 92 -0.57 4.13 -7.11
N LEU A 93 0.18 3.80 -6.06
CA LEU A 93 0.76 4.75 -5.11
C LEU A 93 2.08 4.20 -4.55
N GLY A 94 2.98 5.08 -4.14
CA GLY A 94 4.23 4.66 -3.49
C GLY A 94 5.47 5.30 -4.09
N GLU A 95 6.54 5.37 -3.31
CA GLU A 95 7.76 6.09 -3.67
C GLU A 95 8.49 5.47 -4.86
N GLY A 96 8.23 4.20 -5.18
CA GLY A 96 8.73 3.56 -6.40
C GLY A 96 8.24 4.24 -7.68
N LEU A 97 7.19 5.06 -7.64
CA LEU A 97 6.65 5.77 -8.80
C LEU A 97 7.38 7.09 -9.10
N VAL A 98 8.10 7.69 -8.15
CA VAL A 98 8.74 9.02 -8.32
C VAL A 98 9.61 9.10 -9.57
N TYR A 99 10.36 8.04 -9.86
CA TYR A 99 11.24 7.98 -11.04
C TYR A 99 10.80 6.99 -12.11
N TYR A 100 9.79 6.17 -11.82
CA TYR A 100 9.43 5.04 -12.66
C TYR A 100 7.96 5.01 -13.07
N LYS A 101 7.16 6.03 -12.74
CA LYS A 101 5.74 6.14 -13.08
C LYS A 101 5.44 5.78 -14.54
N GLU A 102 6.21 6.33 -15.47
CA GLU A 102 6.06 6.09 -16.93
C GLU A 102 6.13 4.61 -17.30
N ARG A 103 6.86 3.78 -16.54
CA ARG A 103 6.98 2.34 -16.80
C ARG A 103 5.72 1.54 -16.43
N PHE A 104 4.84 2.14 -15.63
CA PHE A 104 3.58 1.55 -15.22
C PHE A 104 2.40 2.10 -16.03
N GLU A 105 2.61 3.03 -16.96
CA GLU A 105 1.53 3.59 -17.77
C GLU A 105 0.97 2.55 -18.74
N ALA A 106 -0.30 2.21 -18.54
CA ALA A 106 -1.07 1.34 -19.40
C ALA A 106 -2.57 1.63 -19.24
N ASP A 107 -3.37 1.19 -20.20
CA ASP A 107 -4.82 1.22 -20.08
C ASP A 107 -5.30 0.42 -18.87
N GLY A 108 -6.16 1.01 -18.04
CA GLY A 108 -6.59 0.38 -16.79
C GLY A 108 -5.64 0.61 -15.60
N ILE A 109 -4.55 1.36 -15.79
CA ILE A 109 -3.73 1.89 -14.70
C ILE A 109 -4.09 3.35 -14.42
N ARG A 110 -4.19 3.69 -13.14
CA ARG A 110 -4.37 5.05 -12.64
C ARG A 110 -3.35 5.32 -11.52
N PHE A 111 -3.12 6.57 -11.18
CA PHE A 111 -2.17 6.97 -10.15
C PHE A 111 -2.86 7.87 -9.14
N LEU A 112 -2.65 7.60 -7.84
CA LEU A 112 -3.01 8.56 -6.79
C LEU A 112 -2.08 9.78 -6.85
N ASP A 113 -2.55 10.92 -6.30
CA ASP A 113 -1.71 12.11 -6.14
C ASP A 113 -0.44 11.77 -5.35
N GLU A 114 0.69 12.32 -5.78
CA GLU A 114 2.02 12.08 -5.20
C GLU A 114 2.10 12.34 -3.69
N LYS A 115 1.30 13.28 -3.17
CA LYS A 115 1.21 13.58 -1.73
C LYS A 115 0.74 12.40 -0.86
N TYR A 116 0.26 11.30 -1.45
CA TYR A 116 -0.14 10.08 -0.74
C TYR A 116 0.86 8.93 -0.91
N TRP A 117 1.98 9.13 -1.60
CA TRP A 117 2.93 8.03 -1.91
C TRP A 117 3.82 7.64 -0.74
N THR A 118 4.19 8.59 0.13
CA THR A 118 5.02 8.31 1.32
C THR A 118 4.14 7.86 2.49
N PRO A 119 4.51 6.79 3.22
CA PRO A 119 3.74 6.33 4.37
C PRO A 119 3.62 7.42 5.45
N LYS A 120 2.44 7.54 6.06
CA LYS A 120 2.19 8.51 7.15
C LYS A 120 2.34 7.85 8.51
N ALA A 121 3.00 8.53 9.44
CA ALA A 121 3.16 8.06 10.83
C ALA A 121 1.82 7.79 11.53
N SER A 122 0.77 8.56 11.22
CA SER A 122 -0.59 8.32 11.72
C SER A 122 -1.14 6.96 11.29
N ASN A 123 -0.87 6.56 10.04
CA ASN A 123 -1.32 5.28 9.51
C ASN A 123 -0.47 4.12 10.06
N ILE A 124 0.83 4.34 10.23
CA ILE A 124 1.71 3.38 10.93
C ILE A 124 1.20 3.15 12.36
N HIS A 125 0.86 4.21 13.09
CA HIS A 125 0.33 4.10 14.44
C HIS A 125 -1.01 3.35 14.48
N LEU A 126 -1.94 3.68 13.57
CA LEU A 126 -3.23 3.00 13.45
C LEU A 126 -3.05 1.49 13.24
N LEU A 127 -2.28 1.10 12.23
CA LEU A 127 -2.00 -0.30 11.90
C LEU A 127 -1.26 -0.99 13.05
N GLY A 128 -0.27 -0.32 13.65
CA GLY A 128 0.47 -0.85 14.80
C GLY A 128 -0.43 -1.16 16.00
N CYS A 129 -1.38 -0.29 16.30
CA CYS A 129 -2.38 -0.55 17.35
C CYS A 129 -3.26 -1.77 17.03
N GLN A 130 -3.68 -1.94 15.78
CA GLN A 130 -4.47 -3.10 15.35
C GLN A 130 -3.68 -4.41 15.51
N LEU A 131 -2.42 -4.41 15.06
CA LEU A 131 -1.52 -5.56 15.19
C LEU A 131 -1.25 -5.89 16.66
N ALA A 132 -1.02 -4.88 17.50
CA ALA A 132 -0.82 -5.05 18.94
C ALA A 132 -2.04 -5.69 19.62
N LEU A 133 -3.25 -5.21 19.30
CA LEU A 133 -4.51 -5.77 19.82
C LEU A 133 -4.73 -7.21 19.34
N GLY A 134 -4.27 -7.54 18.13
CA GLY A 134 -4.24 -8.90 17.58
C GLY A 134 -3.12 -9.79 18.14
N GLY A 135 -2.29 -9.29 19.06
CA GLY A 135 -1.18 -10.03 19.66
C GLY A 135 0.06 -10.18 18.77
N GLN A 136 0.12 -9.48 17.63
CA GLN A 136 1.26 -9.47 16.73
C GLN A 136 2.31 -8.48 17.24
N ILE A 137 3.20 -8.99 18.10
CA ILE A 137 4.24 -8.24 18.78
C ILE A 137 5.57 -8.95 18.53
N CYS A 138 6.62 -8.18 18.28
CA CYS A 138 7.98 -8.65 18.06
C CYS A 138 8.74 -8.91 19.38
#